data_AF-A0A9J6H0A1-F1
#
_entry.id   AF-A0A9J6H0A1-F1
#
_cell.length_a   1.000
_cell.length_b   1.000
_cell.length_c   1.000
_cell.angle_alpha   90.00
_cell.angle_beta   90.00
_cell.angle_gamma   90.00
#
_symmetry.space_group_name_H-M   'P 1'
#
loop_
_entity.id
_entity.type
_entity.pdbx_description
1 polymer ?
#
loop_
_entity_poly.entity_id
_entity_poly.type
_entity_poly.pdbx_seq_one_letter_code
_entity_poly.pdbx_strand_id
1 'polypeptide(L)' 'MKIRVASASRPAVVQERNSPFRRHPGGEEILWEHAGRDATLAFMGTGHTREAVGLLQQYCVGILVEV' A
#
# COMPACT_ATOMS: atom_id res chain seq x y z
N MET A 1 6.29 4.71 -7.97
CA MET A 1 4.86 4.87 -7.65
C MET A 1 4.68 4.94 -6.14
N LYS A 2 3.75 5.75 -5.64
CA LYS A 2 3.43 5.86 -4.21
C LYS A 2 1.96 5.50 -4.04
N ILE A 3 1.61 4.66 -3.08
CA ILE A 3 0.23 4.32 -2.76
C ILE A 3 0.03 4.64 -1.27
N ARG A 4 -1.09 5.28 -0.93
CA ARG A 4 -1.46 5.46 0.48
C ARG A 4 -2.32 4.29 0.92
N VAL A 5 -1.97 3.68 2.05
CA VAL A 5 -2.80 2.70 2.74
C VAL A 5 -2.88 3.10 4.20
N ALA A 6 -4.08 3.43 4.67
CA ALA A 6 -4.32 3.78 6.05
C ALA A 6 -4.46 2.52 6.90
N SER A 7 -3.64 2.44 7.94
CA SER A 7 -3.80 1.51 9.03
C SER A 7 -4.59 2.18 10.15
N ALA A 8 -5.28 1.39 10.97
CA ALA A 8 -6.06 1.84 12.14
C ALA A 8 -5.27 2.77 13.08
N SER A 9 -3.93 2.70 13.06
CA SER A 9 -3.07 3.50 13.93
C SER A 9 -2.51 4.78 13.29
N ARG A 10 -2.54 4.93 11.95
CA ARG A 10 -2.12 6.13 11.17
C ARG A 10 -2.14 5.88 9.65
N PRO A 11 -2.40 6.91 8.82
CA PRO A 11 -2.22 6.81 7.37
C PRO A 11 -0.75 6.66 6.99
N ALA A 12 -0.37 5.56 6.33
CA ALA A 12 0.99 5.33 5.85
C ALA A 12 1.08 5.55 4.33
N VAL A 13 2.13 6.24 3.89
CA VAL A 13 2.49 6.30 2.47
C VAL A 13 3.47 5.17 2.21
N VAL A 14 3.00 4.18 1.47
CA VAL A 14 3.77 3.02 1.08
C VAL A 14 4.34 3.25 -0.31
N GLN A 15 5.65 3.11 -0.46
CA GLN A 15 6.33 3.17 -1.75
C GLN A 15 6.74 1.77 -2.16
N GLU A 16 5.98 1.19 -3.07
CA GLU A 16 6.29 -0.14 -3.60
C GLU A 16 7.40 -0.13 -4.67
N ARG A 17 8.02 1.02 -4.98
CA ARG A 17 9.06 1.16 -6.03
C ARG A 17 10.29 0.26 -5.80
N ASN A 18 10.47 -0.34 -4.63
CA ASN A 18 11.57 -1.24 -4.31
C ASN A 18 11.13 -2.69 -4.02
N SER A 19 9.84 -3.00 -4.14
CA SER A 19 9.37 -4.38 -4.29
C SER A 19 9.52 -4.74 -5.77
N PRO A 20 10.03 -5.92 -6.15
CA PRO A 20 9.97 -6.34 -7.54
C PRO A 20 8.49 -6.41 -7.95
N PHE A 21 8.05 -5.48 -8.81
CA PHE A 21 6.68 -5.33 -9.33
C PHE A 21 6.02 -6.66 -9.76
N ARG A 22 6.84 -7.65 -10.14
CA ARG A 22 6.43 -9.01 -10.49
C ARG A 22 6.03 -9.93 -9.31
N ARG A 23 6.07 -9.47 -8.06
CA ARG A 23 5.82 -10.30 -6.87
C ARG A 23 4.58 -9.92 -6.06
N HIS A 24 3.82 -8.90 -6.46
CA HIS A 24 2.53 -8.65 -5.81
C HIS A 24 1.55 -9.77 -6.21
N PRO A 25 1.04 -10.58 -5.25
CA PRO A 25 0.18 -11.71 -5.59
C PRO A 25 -1.13 -11.33 -6.30
N GLY A 26 -1.57 -10.07 -6.17
CA GLY A 26 -2.74 -9.52 -6.86
C GLY A 26 -2.47 -8.96 -8.26
N GLY A 27 -1.26 -9.12 -8.81
CA GLY A 27 -0.86 -8.53 -10.09
C GLY A 27 -0.26 -7.12 -9.95
N GLU A 28 0.40 -6.63 -11.00
CA GLU A 28 1.00 -5.29 -11.03
C GLU A 28 0.02 -4.21 -11.47
N GLU A 29 -1.02 -4.61 -12.22
CA GLU A 29 -2.06 -3.76 -12.78
C GLU A 29 -2.83 -3.03 -11.66
N ILE A 30 -3.20 -3.76 -10.60
CA ILE A 30 -3.92 -3.19 -9.45
C ILE A 30 -3.11 -2.11 -8.74
N LEU A 31 -1.78 -2.20 -8.77
CA LEU A 31 -0.92 -1.17 -8.21
C LEU A 31 -1.02 0.08 -9.08
N TRP A 32 -0.90 -0.07 -10.40
CA TRP A 32 -0.97 1.04 -11.36
C TRP A 32 -2.31 1.78 -11.31
N GLU A 33 -3.41 1.06 -11.14
CA GLU A 33 -4.76 1.63 -10.99
C GLU A 33 -4.87 2.57 -9.78
N HIS A 34 -4.16 2.25 -8.69
CA HIS A 34 -4.17 3.02 -7.45
C HIS A 34 -2.94 3.93 -7.26
N ALA A 35 -2.12 4.09 -8.29
CA ALA A 35 -0.94 4.94 -8.30
C ALA A 35 -1.26 6.38 -7.85
N GLY A 36 -0.56 6.85 -6.80
CA GLY A 36 -0.68 8.21 -6.29
C GLY A 36 -1.99 8.50 -5.56
N ARG A 37 -2.82 7.48 -5.30
CA ARG A 37 -4.13 7.60 -4.66
C ARG A 37 -4.14 6.89 -3.30
N ASP A 38 -5.19 7.15 -2.54
CA ASP A 38 -5.52 6.36 -1.36
C ASP A 38 -6.18 5.04 -1.80
N ALA A 39 -5.52 3.92 -1.47
CA ALA A 39 -5.96 2.56 -1.75
C ALA A 39 -6.44 1.83 -0.49
N THR A 40 -6.66 2.54 0.62
CA THR A 40 -7.05 1.96 1.92
C THR A 40 -8.23 1.01 1.80
N LEU A 41 -9.31 1.44 1.13
CA LEU A 41 -10.51 0.62 0.99
C LEU A 41 -10.28 -0.60 0.10
N ALA A 42 -9.56 -0.44 -1.01
CA ALA A 42 -9.20 -1.54 -1.89
C ALA A 42 -8.32 -2.58 -1.16
N PHE A 43 -7.34 -2.11 -0.38
CA PHE A 43 -6.44 -2.96 0.38
C PHE A 43 -7.18 -3.73 1.50
N MET A 44 -8.03 -3.05 2.28
CA MET A 44 -8.80 -3.68 3.36
C MET A 44 -9.91 -4.61 2.84
N GLY A 45 -10.59 -4.22 1.76
CA GLY A 45 -11.69 -4.99 1.17
C GLY A 45 -11.27 -6.35 0.60
N THR A 46 -10.01 -6.49 0.18
CA THR A 46 -9.45 -7.75 -0.33
C THR A 46 -9.18 -8.78 0.77
N GLY A 47 -9.03 -8.35 2.03
CA GLY A 47 -8.77 -9.27 3.15
C GLY A 47 -7.36 -9.85 3.16
N HIS A 48 -6.33 -8.99 3.03
CA HIS A 48 -4.92 -9.39 3.13
C HIS A 48 -4.59 -10.09 4.46
N THR A 49 -3.66 -11.05 4.43
CA THR A 49 -3.20 -11.75 5.64
C THR A 49 -2.46 -10.81 6.58
N ARG A 50 -2.31 -11.20 7.86
CA ARG A 50 -1.58 -10.41 8.86
C ARG A 50 -0.14 -10.15 8.45
N GLU A 51 0.50 -11.12 7.80
CA GLU A 51 1.85 -11.01 7.28
C GLU A 51 1.93 -9.94 6.19
N ALA A 52 0.98 -9.95 5.23
CA ALA A 52 0.90 -8.96 4.16
C ALA A 52 0.64 -7.54 4.69
N VAL A 53 -0.22 -7.40 5.71
CA VAL A 53 -0.41 -6.13 6.42
C VAL A 53 0.90 -5.67 7.09
N GLY A 54 1.66 -6.59 7.69
CA GLY A 54 2.96 -6.31 8.30
C GLY A 54 4.00 -5.76 7.31
N LEU A 55 3.95 -6.18 6.04
CA LEU A 55 4.85 -5.68 5.00
C LEU A 55 4.66 -4.19 4.71
N LEU A 56 3.50 -3.60 5.00
CA LEU A 56 3.26 -2.16 4.82
C LEU A 56 4.28 -1.31 5.58
N GLN A 57 4.75 -1.77 6.75
CA GLN A 57 5.78 -1.05 7.51
C GLN A 57 7.14 -1.05 6.81
N GLN A 58 7.50 -2.15 6.16
CA GLN A 58 8.78 -2.29 5.45
C GLN A 58 8.85 -1.37 4.22
N TYR A 59 7.71 -1.18 3.56
CA TYR A 59 7.59 -0.35 2.36
C TYR A 59 7.10 1.08 2.66
N CYS A 60 6.84 1.43 3.92
CA CYS A 60 6.43 2.77 4.32
C CYS A 60 7.60 3.74 4.17
N VAL A 61 7.40 4.83 3.42
CA VAL A 61 8.41 5.88 3.21
C VAL A 61 8.04 7.20 3.87
N GLY A 62 6.91 7.26 4.56
CA GLY A 62 6.46 8.45 5.26
C GLY A 62 4.97 8.44 5.55
N ILE A 63 4.49 9.53 6.15
CA ILE A 63 3.07 9.77 6.44
C ILE A 63 2.63 10.95 5.60
N LEU A 64 1.47 10.84 4.95
CA LEU A 64 0.87 11.98 4.26
C LEU A 64 0.22 12.87 5.31
N VAL A 65 0.71 14.09 5.43
CA VAL A 65 0.09 15.12 6.28
C VAL A 65 -1.06 15.72 5.47
N GLU A 66 -2.27 15.62 5.99
CA GLU A 66 -3.41 16.38 5.47
C GLU A 66 -3.34 17.79 6.08
N VAL A 67 -3.39 18.80 5.20
CA VAL A 67 -3.38 20.23 5.55
C VAL A 67 -4.79 20.79 5.59
#